data_AF-A0A3D0TGK7-F1
#
_entry.id   AF-A0A3D0TGK7-F1
#
_cell.length_a   1.000
_cell.length_b   1.000
_cell.length_c   1.000
_cell.angle_alpha   90.00
_cell.angle_beta   90.00
_cell.angle_gamma   90.00
#
_symmetry.space_group_name_H-M   'P 1'
#
loop_
_entity.id
_entity.type
_entity.pdbx_description
1 polymer ?
#
loop_
_entity_poly.entity_id
_entity_poly.type
_entity_poly.pdbx_seq_one_letter_code
_entity_poly.pdbx_strand_id
1 'polypeptide(L)'
;MSEHRLGNLLHQKNRHEFILSTKVGRVYRPFKGDPVLFDGSPWVGGLPFEWNFDYSAAGFERSFLDSTMRLGLNQIDLLVIHDLDRSYHGKSVSNKLQELETGMEWLKMMKNSAAIRAFGAGINDIEMIPLFLEHFELDFFLVAMP
;
A
#
# COMPACT_ATOMS: atom_id res chain seq x y z
N MET A 1 5.73 6.50 -9.60
CA MET A 1 5.43 7.70 -10.41
C MET A 1 4.21 8.46 -9.91
N SER A 2 3.06 7.81 -9.71
CA SER A 2 1.80 8.48 -9.34
C SER A 2 1.90 9.34 -8.09
N GLU A 3 2.56 8.85 -7.04
CA GLU A 3 2.77 9.61 -5.80
C GLU A 3 3.61 10.89 -6.01
N HIS A 4 4.66 10.85 -6.83
CA HIS A 4 5.41 12.06 -7.18
C HIS A 4 4.53 13.10 -7.90
N ARG A 5 3.71 12.65 -8.86
CA ARG A 5 2.83 13.54 -9.61
C ARG A 5 1.76 14.15 -8.70
N LEU A 6 1.12 13.33 -7.86
CA LEU A 6 0.11 13.78 -6.93
C LEU A 6 0.72 14.70 -5.85
N GLY A 7 1.90 14.33 -5.33
CA GLY A 7 2.65 15.10 -4.37
C GLY A 7 3.01 16.50 -4.86
N ASN A 8 3.59 16.60 -6.07
CA ASN A 8 3.93 17.88 -6.73
C ASN A 8 2.75 18.87 -6.77
N LEU A 9 1.52 18.37 -6.85
CA LEU A 9 0.32 19.19 -6.80
C LEU A 9 -0.14 19.46 -5.35
N LEU A 10 -0.32 18.40 -4.55
CA LEU A 10 -0.98 18.49 -3.25
C LEU A 10 -0.12 19.16 -2.18
N HIS A 11 1.21 19.13 -2.27
CA HIS A 11 2.09 19.83 -1.32
C HIS A 11 1.93 21.35 -1.35
N GLN A 12 1.25 21.89 -2.38
CA GLN A 12 0.96 23.32 -2.54
C GLN A 12 -0.47 23.68 -2.10
N LYS A 13 -1.26 22.70 -1.62
CA LYS A 13 -2.66 22.88 -1.23
C LYS A 13 -2.78 22.85 0.30
N ASN A 14 -3.83 23.48 0.83
CA ASN A 14 -4.11 23.40 2.25
C ASN A 14 -4.46 21.96 2.61
N ARG A 15 -3.76 21.39 3.61
CA ARG A 15 -3.89 19.97 3.97
C ARG A 15 -5.32 19.56 4.34
N HIS A 16 -6.12 20.48 4.86
CA HIS A 16 -7.49 20.22 5.31
C HIS A 16 -8.54 20.22 4.17
N GLU A 17 -8.15 20.56 2.94
CA GLU A 17 -9.05 20.57 1.77
C GLU A 17 -9.22 19.19 1.12
N PHE A 18 -8.42 18.20 1.52
CA PHE A 18 -8.44 16.87 0.91
C PHE A 18 -8.23 15.73 1.91
N ILE A 19 -8.74 14.56 1.54
CA ILE A 19 -8.38 13.28 2.14
C ILE A 19 -7.39 12.58 1.22
N LEU A 20 -6.27 12.11 1.79
CA LEU A 20 -5.23 11.41 1.07
C LEU A 20 -5.17 9.95 1.51
N SER A 21 -5.35 9.05 0.56
CA SER A 21 -5.09 7.63 0.73
C SER A 21 -3.92 7.18 -0.14
N THR A 22 -3.15 6.22 0.36
CA THR A 22 -2.17 5.48 -0.45
C THR A 22 -2.14 4.02 0.00
N LYS A 23 -1.28 3.22 -0.62
CA LYS A 23 -1.22 1.77 -0.43
C LYS A 23 0.08 1.33 0.23
N VAL A 24 0.01 0.27 1.04
CA VAL A 24 1.16 -0.37 1.70
C VAL A 24 1.23 -1.85 1.33
N GLY A 25 2.41 -2.44 1.48
CA GLY A 25 2.64 -3.87 1.24
C GLY A 25 3.40 -4.19 -0.05
N ARG A 26 3.52 -3.23 -0.98
CA ARG A 26 4.51 -3.28 -2.06
C ARG A 26 5.70 -2.39 -1.68
N VAL A 27 6.78 -3.02 -1.25
CA VAL A 27 8.01 -2.32 -0.89
C VAL A 27 8.89 -2.19 -2.13
N TYR A 28 9.25 -0.96 -2.47
CA TYR A 28 10.05 -0.65 -3.64
C TYR A 28 11.54 -0.57 -3.28
N ARG A 29 12.38 -1.04 -4.19
CA ARG A 29 13.84 -0.90 -4.13
C ARG A 29 14.38 -0.48 -5.49
N PRO A 30 15.51 0.25 -5.53
CA PRO A 30 16.13 0.65 -6.79
C PRO A 30 16.38 -0.59 -7.66
N PHE A 31 16.04 -0.50 -8.94
CA PHE A 31 16.44 -1.51 -9.91
C PHE A 31 17.97 -1.54 -10.00
N LYS A 32 18.56 -2.74 -9.90
CA LYS A 32 20.03 -2.89 -9.87
C LYS A 32 20.70 -2.79 -11.25
N GLY A 33 19.94 -2.95 -12.33
CA GLY A 33 20.45 -2.89 -13.70
C GLY A 33 20.47 -1.47 -14.27
N ASP A 34 20.82 -1.36 -15.56
CA ASP A 34 20.70 -0.10 -16.30
C ASP A 34 19.23 0.35 -16.33
N PRO A 35 18.90 1.56 -15.85
CA PRO A 35 17.53 2.11 -15.91
C PRO A 35 16.89 2.10 -17.30
N VAL A 36 17.68 2.16 -18.38
CA VAL A 36 17.20 2.12 -19.77
C VAL A 36 16.63 0.74 -20.13
N LEU A 37 17.10 -0.31 -19.45
CA LEU A 37 16.67 -1.70 -19.67
C LEU A 37 15.51 -2.10 -18.74
N PHE A 38 15.04 -1.20 -17.89
CA PHE A 38 13.96 -1.50 -16.96
C PHE A 38 12.63 -1.69 -17.70
N ASP A 39 12.01 -2.87 -17.52
CA ASP A 39 10.64 -3.09 -17.97
C ASP A 39 9.65 -2.60 -16.92
N GLY A 40 8.94 -1.51 -17.25
CA GLY A 40 7.90 -0.93 -16.41
C GLY A 40 6.49 -1.49 -16.67
N SER A 41 6.34 -2.51 -17.51
CA SER A 41 5.05 -3.12 -17.84
C SER A 41 4.26 -3.56 -16.58
N PRO A 42 2.91 -3.57 -16.62
CA PRO A 42 2.05 -3.24 -17.77
C PRO A 42 1.79 -1.73 -17.95
N TRP A 43 2.28 -0.87 -17.05
CA TRP A 43 1.94 0.54 -17.04
C TRP A 43 3.03 1.40 -17.67
N VAL A 44 2.67 2.29 -18.61
CA VAL A 44 3.64 3.17 -19.26
C VAL A 44 4.21 4.20 -18.27
N GLY A 45 5.53 4.38 -18.29
CA GLY A 45 6.23 5.40 -17.49
C GLY A 45 6.57 4.99 -16.05
N GLY A 46 6.66 3.69 -15.77
CA GLY A 46 7.24 3.21 -14.52
C GLY A 46 8.64 3.79 -14.27
N LEU A 47 8.89 4.30 -13.06
CA LEU A 47 10.24 4.65 -12.62
C LEU A 47 11.03 3.35 -12.38
N PRO A 48 12.37 3.34 -12.54
CA PRO A 48 13.21 2.13 -12.47
C PRO A 48 13.37 1.61 -11.03
N PHE A 49 12.27 1.16 -10.45
CA PHE A 49 12.18 0.54 -9.14
C PHE A 49 11.47 -0.79 -9.28
N GLU A 50 12.11 -1.84 -8.80
CA GLU A 50 11.49 -3.13 -8.60
C GLU A 50 10.80 -3.16 -7.24
N TRP A 51 9.83 -4.05 -7.06
CA TRP A 51 9.09 -4.18 -5.82
C TRP A 51 8.89 -5.64 -5.44
N ASN A 52 8.71 -5.86 -4.15
CA ASN A 52 8.27 -7.15 -3.61
C ASN A 52 7.12 -6.91 -2.64
N PHE A 53 6.32 -7.95 -2.45
CA PHE A 53 5.32 -7.95 -1.38
C PHE A 53 5.99 -8.19 -0.03
N ASP A 54 5.65 -7.35 0.94
CA ASP A 54 6.05 -7.45 2.34
C ASP A 54 4.92 -6.89 3.22
N TYR A 55 4.13 -7.79 3.79
CA TYR A 55 2.98 -7.44 4.63
C TYR A 55 3.33 -7.34 6.11
N SER A 56 4.63 -7.40 6.46
CA SER A 56 5.07 -7.25 7.83
C SER A 56 4.95 -5.80 8.31
N ALA A 57 5.06 -5.60 9.63
CA ALA A 57 5.17 -4.27 10.22
C ALA A 57 6.30 -3.44 9.57
N ALA A 58 7.47 -4.04 9.34
CA ALA A 58 8.62 -3.38 8.74
C ALA A 58 8.36 -3.01 7.27
N GLY A 59 7.70 -3.90 6.51
CA GLY A 59 7.29 -3.62 5.13
C GLY A 59 6.30 -2.47 5.03
N PHE A 60 5.33 -2.41 5.95
CA PHE A 60 4.34 -1.33 6.02
C PHE A 60 4.97 0.00 6.43
N GLU A 61 5.80 0.01 7.47
CA GLU A 61 6.54 1.19 7.89
C GLU A 61 7.39 1.73 6.74
N ARG A 62 8.13 0.85 6.07
CA ARG A 62 8.96 1.24 4.92
C ARG A 62 8.12 1.82 3.80
N SER A 63 7.01 1.18 3.44
CA SER A 63 6.09 1.65 2.39
C SER A 63 5.53 3.04 2.75
N PHE A 64 5.14 3.24 4.00
CA PHE A 64 4.60 4.51 4.50
C PHE A 64 5.63 5.64 4.42
N LEU A 65 6.84 5.42 4.94
CA LEU A 65 7.93 6.40 4.92
C LEU A 65 8.36 6.76 3.49
N ASP A 66 8.47 5.77 2.62
CA ASP A 66 8.80 6.05 1.22
C ASP A 66 7.68 6.84 0.53
N SER A 67 6.41 6.58 0.87
CA SER A 67 5.27 7.29 0.30
C SER A 67 5.23 8.75 0.75
N THR A 68 5.45 9.04 2.04
CA THR A 68 5.51 10.44 2.54
C THR A 68 6.62 11.24 1.85
N MET A 69 7.78 10.62 1.64
CA MET A 69 8.90 11.23 0.89
C MET A 69 8.55 11.48 -0.58
N ARG A 70 7.93 10.52 -1.28
CA ARG A 70 7.54 10.68 -2.69
C ARG A 70 6.41 11.70 -2.87
N LEU A 71 5.48 11.76 -1.93
CA LEU A 71 4.37 12.71 -1.91
C LEU A 71 4.82 14.12 -1.47
N GLY A 72 5.92 14.25 -0.73
CA GLY A 72 6.31 15.50 -0.09
C GLY A 72 5.31 15.95 0.98
N LEU A 73 4.61 15.01 1.61
CA LEU A 73 3.56 15.25 2.60
C LEU A 73 3.84 14.43 3.85
N ASN A 74 3.73 15.04 5.02
CA ASN A 74 3.96 14.40 6.31
C ASN A 74 2.72 13.71 6.90
N GLN A 75 1.58 13.76 6.20
CA GLN A 75 0.32 13.19 6.68
C GLN A 75 -0.40 12.43 5.56
N ILE A 76 -0.79 11.19 5.88
CA ILE A 76 -1.64 10.31 5.07
C ILE A 76 -2.86 9.98 5.93
N ASP A 77 -4.07 10.12 5.38
CA ASP A 77 -5.29 9.88 6.16
C ASP A 77 -5.65 8.41 6.20
N LEU A 78 -5.51 7.70 5.08
CA LEU A 78 -5.96 6.31 4.93
C LEU A 78 -4.86 5.44 4.32
N LEU A 79 -4.64 4.26 4.89
CA LEU A 79 -3.75 3.25 4.30
C LEU A 79 -4.54 2.05 3.79
N VAL A 80 -4.13 1.53 2.64
CA VAL A 80 -4.79 0.38 2.01
C VAL A 80 -3.77 -0.73 1.78
N ILE A 81 -4.02 -1.92 2.31
CA ILE A 81 -3.21 -3.11 2.04
C ILE A 81 -3.33 -3.44 0.56
N HIS A 82 -2.21 -3.50 -0.15
CA HIS A 82 -2.19 -3.64 -1.60
C HIS A 82 -2.13 -5.11 -2.03
N ASP A 83 -3.11 -5.56 -2.82
CA ASP A 83 -3.00 -6.76 -3.66
C ASP A 83 -2.68 -8.06 -2.90
N LEU A 84 -3.23 -8.21 -1.68
CA LEU A 84 -3.20 -9.46 -0.94
C LEU A 84 -4.45 -10.28 -1.32
N ASP A 85 -4.40 -10.89 -2.49
CA ASP A 85 -5.46 -11.77 -3.00
C ASP A 85 -4.91 -12.96 -3.79
N ARG A 86 -5.80 -13.89 -4.19
CA ARG A 86 -5.41 -15.12 -4.89
C ARG A 86 -4.80 -14.85 -6.27
N SER A 87 -5.13 -13.74 -6.92
CA SER A 87 -4.58 -13.41 -8.24
C SER A 87 -3.09 -13.10 -8.18
N TYR A 88 -2.61 -12.52 -7.07
CA TYR A 88 -1.20 -12.19 -6.87
C TYR A 88 -0.42 -13.29 -6.14
N HIS A 89 -1.03 -14.00 -5.19
CA HIS A 89 -0.30 -14.94 -4.31
C HIS A 89 -0.66 -16.42 -4.54
N GLY A 90 -1.71 -16.71 -5.31
CA GLY A 90 -2.16 -18.07 -5.59
C GLY A 90 -2.32 -18.91 -4.32
N LYS A 91 -1.64 -20.06 -4.27
CA LYS A 91 -1.66 -20.98 -3.11
C LYS A 91 -0.99 -20.41 -1.86
N SER A 92 -0.20 -19.34 -1.98
CA SER A 92 0.53 -18.73 -0.87
C SER A 92 -0.27 -17.66 -0.12
N VAL A 93 -1.52 -17.38 -0.51
CA VAL A 93 -2.39 -16.41 0.18
C VAL A 93 -2.44 -16.66 1.69
N SER A 94 -2.63 -17.90 2.14
CA SER A 94 -2.71 -18.22 3.57
C SER A 94 -1.43 -17.84 4.33
N ASN A 95 -0.26 -18.09 3.75
CA ASN A 95 1.02 -17.69 4.35
C ASN A 95 1.16 -16.16 4.38
N LYS A 96 0.64 -15.46 3.37
CA LYS A 96 0.66 -13.98 3.32
C LYS A 96 -0.31 -13.35 4.32
N LEU A 97 -1.46 -13.98 4.59
CA LEU A 97 -2.34 -13.57 5.68
C LEU A 97 -1.66 -13.75 7.05
N GLN A 98 -0.88 -14.81 7.24
CA GLN A 98 -0.09 -14.97 8.47
C GLN A 98 1.01 -13.89 8.61
N GLU A 99 1.73 -13.59 7.53
CA GLU A 99 2.72 -12.49 7.52
C GLU A 99 2.07 -11.13 7.87
N LEU A 100 0.84 -10.92 7.38
CA LEU A 100 0.06 -9.70 7.60
C LEU A 100 -0.27 -9.45 9.09
N GLU A 101 -0.22 -10.44 9.97
CA GLU A 101 -0.52 -10.26 11.41
C GLU A 101 0.29 -9.11 12.02
N THR A 102 1.60 -9.06 11.77
CA THR A 102 2.45 -7.97 12.27
C THR A 102 2.16 -6.64 11.58
N GLY A 103 1.83 -6.64 10.28
CA GLY A 103 1.40 -5.44 9.55
C GLY A 103 0.09 -4.87 10.12
N MET A 104 -0.82 -5.73 10.55
CA MET A 104 -2.08 -5.32 11.18
C MET A 104 -1.87 -4.72 12.56
N GLU A 105 -0.95 -5.26 13.37
CA GLU A 105 -0.54 -4.63 14.63
C GLU A 105 0.02 -3.22 14.39
N TRP A 106 0.84 -3.06 13.36
CA TRP A 106 1.39 -1.75 12.97
C TRP A 106 0.29 -0.78 12.52
N LEU A 107 -0.67 -1.21 11.69
CA LEU A 107 -1.80 -0.37 11.26
C LEU A 107 -2.68 0.05 12.43
N LYS A 108 -2.98 -0.87 13.36
CA LYS A 108 -3.70 -0.58 14.60
C LYS A 108 -2.95 0.45 15.45
N MET A 109 -1.64 0.30 15.61
CA MET A 109 -0.79 1.26 16.32
C MET A 109 -0.87 2.66 15.67
N MET A 110 -0.72 2.73 14.35
CA MET A 110 -0.77 3.99 13.60
C MET A 110 -2.14 4.69 13.69
N LYS A 111 -3.23 3.92 13.72
CA LYS A 111 -4.58 4.46 13.92
C LYS A 111 -4.79 4.92 15.36
N ASN A 112 -4.36 4.13 16.35
CA ASN A 112 -4.49 4.45 17.77
C ASN A 112 -3.69 5.69 18.18
N SER A 113 -2.54 5.93 17.53
CA SER A 113 -1.74 7.14 17.72
C SER A 113 -2.23 8.35 16.90
N ALA A 114 -3.32 8.19 16.16
CA ALA A 114 -3.88 9.17 15.22
C ALA A 114 -2.92 9.61 14.09
N ALA A 115 -1.87 8.82 13.81
CA ALA A 115 -0.98 9.05 12.68
C ALA A 115 -1.71 8.82 11.34
N ILE A 116 -2.66 7.89 11.32
CA ILE A 116 -3.65 7.69 10.25
C ILE A 116 -5.06 7.67 10.85
N ARG A 117 -6.09 7.89 10.03
CA ARG A 117 -7.50 7.91 10.47
C ARG A 117 -8.19 6.55 10.34
N ALA A 118 -7.86 5.80 9.29
CA ALA A 118 -8.43 4.48 9.04
C ALA A 118 -7.52 3.66 8.13
N PHE A 119 -7.76 2.36 8.09
CA PHE A 119 -7.09 1.48 7.14
C PHE A 119 -8.03 0.40 6.60
N GLY A 120 -7.72 -0.07 5.40
CA GLY A 120 -8.52 -1.06 4.70
C GLY A 120 -7.68 -1.98 3.85
N ALA A 121 -8.34 -2.87 3.11
CA ALA A 121 -7.69 -3.76 2.15
C ALA A 121 -8.19 -3.49 0.73
N GLY A 122 -7.26 -3.42 -0.23
CA GLY A 122 -7.55 -3.39 -1.65
C GLY A 122 -7.69 -4.81 -2.17
N ILE A 123 -8.83 -5.12 -2.78
CA ILE A 123 -9.15 -6.48 -3.22
C ILE A 123 -9.65 -6.51 -4.66
N ASN A 124 -9.16 -7.50 -5.40
CA ASN A 124 -9.59 -7.78 -6.77
C ASN A 124 -10.40 -9.08 -6.86
N ASP A 125 -10.44 -9.86 -5.77
CA ASP A 125 -11.19 -11.10 -5.62
C ASP A 125 -12.16 -10.96 -4.44
N ILE A 126 -13.47 -11.01 -4.70
CA ILE A 126 -14.50 -10.79 -3.69
C ILE A 126 -14.50 -11.87 -2.60
N GLU A 127 -14.02 -13.08 -2.92
CA GLU A 127 -13.89 -14.19 -1.98
C GLU A 127 -12.81 -13.93 -0.91
N MET A 128 -11.98 -12.90 -1.10
CA MET A 128 -11.03 -12.47 -0.08
C MET A 128 -11.68 -11.67 1.04
N ILE A 129 -12.84 -11.02 0.83
CA ILE A 129 -13.53 -10.26 1.90
C ILE A 129 -13.82 -11.12 3.13
N PRO A 130 -14.56 -12.26 3.02
CA PRO A 130 -14.86 -13.08 4.19
C PRO A 130 -13.60 -13.58 4.87
N LEU A 131 -12.59 -13.99 4.09
CA LEU A 131 -11.32 -14.46 4.63
C LEU A 131 -10.58 -13.36 5.41
N PHE A 132 -10.57 -12.12 4.93
CA PHE A 132 -10.01 -11.00 5.70
C PHE A 132 -10.78 -10.78 7.00
N LEU A 133 -12.11 -10.79 6.96
CA LEU A 133 -12.96 -10.54 8.13
C LEU A 133 -12.91 -11.67 9.18
N GLU A 134 -12.55 -12.89 8.79
CA GLU A 134 -12.29 -14.00 9.72
C GLU A 134 -11.02 -13.78 10.57
N HIS A 135 -10.02 -13.09 10.02
CA HIS A 135 -8.72 -12.89 10.66
C HIS A 135 -8.52 -11.49 11.24
N PHE A 136 -9.14 -10.47 10.64
CA PHE A 136 -8.77 -9.07 10.83
C PHE A 136 -9.97 -8.11 10.86
N GLU A 137 -9.90 -7.13 11.74
CA GLU A 137 -10.80 -5.98 11.74
C GLU A 137 -10.22 -4.86 10.86
N LEU A 138 -11.01 -4.40 9.90
CA LEU A 138 -10.66 -3.35 8.93
C LEU A 138 -11.78 -2.30 8.90
N ASP A 139 -11.45 -1.06 8.54
CA ASP A 139 -12.45 0.01 8.42
C ASP A 139 -13.22 -0.04 7.09
N PHE A 140 -12.57 -0.51 6.02
CA PHE A 140 -13.15 -0.55 4.70
C PHE A 140 -12.43 -1.54 3.76
N PHE A 141 -13.08 -1.85 2.65
CA PHE A 141 -12.47 -2.50 1.49
C PHE A 141 -12.50 -1.54 0.31
N LEU A 142 -11.40 -1.47 -0.44
CA LEU A 142 -11.36 -0.84 -1.76
C LEU A 142 -11.48 -1.96 -2.79
N VAL A 143 -12.65 -2.05 -3.43
CA VAL A 143 -12.97 -3.12 -4.37
C VAL A 143 -12.71 -2.68 -5.81
N ALA A 144 -11.95 -3.47 -6.54
CA ALA A 144 -11.75 -3.31 -7.98
C ALA A 144 -11.98 -4.66 -8.66
N MET A 145 -13.23 -4.90 -9.09
CA MET A 145 -13.58 -6.11 -9.82
C MET A 145 -13.50 -5.86 -11.33
N PRO A 146 -13.09 -6.86 -12.14
CA PRO A 146 -13.20 -6.80 -13.59
C PRO A 146 -14.65 -6.71 -14.08
#